data_AF-A0A927JN79-F1
#
_entry.id   AF-A0A927JN79-F1
#
_cell.length_a   1.000
_cell.length_b   1.000
_cell.length_c   1.000
_cell.angle_alpha   90.00
_cell.angle_beta   90.00
_cell.angle_gamma   90.00
#
_symmetry.space_group_name_H-M   'P 1'
#
loop_
_entity.id
_entity.type
_entity.pdbx_description
1 polymer ?
#
loop_
_entity_poly.entity_id
_entity_poly.type
_entity_poly.pdbx_seq_one_letter_code
_entity_poly.pdbx_strand_id
1 'polypeptide(L)' 'MEAAIAHLDHVAIEIVRRSDVWRFIILPRRWVAERTIAWLNRCRSLAEEWVASIASREAWLVIASIRRITRRIFKLES' A
#
# COMPACT_ATOMS: atom_id res chain seq x y z
N MET A 1 -6.74 14.50 11.97
CA MET A 1 -7.23 13.81 10.76
C MET A 1 -7.55 14.84 9.68
N GLU A 2 -8.30 15.89 10.00
CA GLU A 2 -8.55 17.08 9.14
C GLU A 2 -7.31 17.67 8.45
N ALA A 3 -6.24 17.95 9.19
CA ALA A 3 -5.02 18.54 8.61
C ALA A 3 -4.30 17.66 7.56
N ALA A 4 -4.45 16.33 7.64
CA ALA A 4 -3.88 15.41 6.66
C ALA A 4 -4.74 15.34 5.39
N ILE A 5 -6.05 15.50 5.53
CA ILE A 5 -7.01 15.56 4.42
C ILE A 5 -6.84 16.89 3.67
N ALA A 6 -6.61 18.00 4.37
CA ALA A 6 -6.38 19.32 3.76
C ALA A 6 -5.19 19.35 2.77
N HIS A 7 -4.14 18.53 2.97
CA HIS A 7 -3.03 18.44 2.01
C HIS A 7 -3.42 17.66 0.74
N LEU A 8 -4.44 16.79 0.80
CA LEU A 8 -4.92 16.05 -0.37
C LEU A 8 -5.68 16.95 -1.36
N ASP A 9 -6.18 18.12 -0.93
CA ASP A 9 -6.84 19.09 -1.81
C ASP A 9 -5.92 19.62 -2.92
N HIS A 10 -4.60 19.49 -2.76
CA HIS A 10 -3.60 19.87 -3.75
C HIS A 10 -3.06 18.67 -4.56
N VAL A 11 -3.57 17.47 -4.32
CA VAL A 11 -3.12 16.26 -5.02
C VAL A 11 -4.04 15.99 -6.20
N ALA A 12 -3.55 16.23 -7.41
CA ALA A 12 -4.24 15.78 -8.61
C ALA A 12 -4.24 14.25 -8.66
N ILE A 13 -5.44 13.65 -8.56
CA ILE A 13 -5.63 12.19 -8.66
C ILE A 13 -6.11 11.87 -10.09
N GLU A 14 -5.30 11.11 -10.82
CA GLU A 14 -5.68 10.56 -12.12
C GLU A 14 -6.10 9.09 -11.96
N ILE A 15 -7.37 8.79 -12.25
CA ILE A 15 -7.88 7.41 -12.22
C ILE A 15 -7.73 6.80 -13.61
N VAL A 16 -6.80 5.85 -13.72
CA VAL A 16 -6.56 5.12 -14.98
C VAL A 16 -7.27 3.77 -14.93
N ARG A 17 -8.26 3.56 -15.80
CA ARG A 17 -8.95 2.27 -15.94
C ARG A 17 -8.25 1.40 -16.99
N ARG A 18 -8.20 0.08 -16.74
CA ARG A 18 -7.68 -0.90 -17.71
C ARG A 18 -8.48 -0.83 -19.02
N SER A 19 -9.82 -0.77 -18.93
CA SER A 19 -10.72 -0.80 -20.10
C SER A 19 -10.43 0.29 -21.13
N ASP A 20 -9.92 1.43 -20.69
CA ASP A 20 -9.84 2.65 -21.50
C ASP A 20 -8.64 2.62 -22.46
N VAL A 21 -7.71 1.69 -22.27
CA VAL A 21 -6.50 1.58 -23.10
C VAL A 21 -6.29 0.14 -23.55
N TRP A 22 -6.32 -0.13 -24.86
CA TRP A 22 -6.09 -1.46 -25.42
C TRP A 22 -4.60 -1.85 -25.48
N ARG A 23 -3.70 -0.92 -25.13
CA ARG A 23 -2.24 -1.09 -25.16
C ARG A 23 -1.60 -0.79 -23.81
N PHE A 24 -0.42 -1.35 -23.57
CA PHE A 24 0.35 -1.08 -22.36
C PHE A 24 0.82 0.38 -22.34
N ILE A 25 0.51 1.09 -21.26
CA ILE A 25 1.01 2.44 -21.00
C ILE A 25 1.88 2.44 -19.74
N ILE A 26 2.97 3.18 -19.80
CA ILE A 26 3.88 3.34 -18.67
C ILE A 26 3.26 4.39 -17.74
N LEU A 27 2.88 3.96 -16.53
CA LEU A 27 2.40 4.87 -15.49
C LEU A 27 3.58 5.35 -14.65
N PRO A 28 3.90 6.66 -14.66
CA PRO A 28 4.98 7.18 -13.85
C PRO A 28 4.68 6.89 -12.37
N ARG A 29 5.65 6.29 -11.67
CA ARG A 29 5.58 5.90 -10.25
C ARG A 29 4.67 4.71 -9.89
N ARG A 30 4.21 3.91 -10.87
CA ARG A 30 3.49 2.64 -10.61
C ARG A 30 4.19 1.72 -9.61
N TRP A 31 5.52 1.67 -9.67
CA TRP A 31 6.35 0.88 -8.77
C TRP A 31 6.13 1.20 -7.29
N VAL A 32 5.67 2.41 -6.93
CA VAL A 32 5.41 2.81 -5.55
C VAL A 32 4.24 2.02 -4.97
N ALA A 33 3.17 1.87 -5.75
CA ALA A 33 2.00 1.08 -5.38
C ALA A 33 2.38 -0.42 -5.34
N GLU A 34 3.03 -0.92 -6.39
CA GLU A 34 3.46 -2.32 -6.47
C GLU A 34 4.38 -2.72 -5.32
N ARG A 35 5.33 -1.85 -4.94
CA ARG A 35 6.20 -2.08 -3.78
C ARG A 35 5.41 -2.15 -2.48
N THR A 36 4.32 -1.40 -2.35
CA THR A 36 3.43 -1.51 -1.18
C THR A 36 2.75 -2.86 -1.15
N ILE A 37 2.19 -3.30 -2.28
CA ILE A 37 1.54 -4.60 -2.42
C ILE A 37 2.52 -5.75 -2.19
N ALA A 38 3.74 -5.67 -2.72
CA ALA A 38 4.79 -6.68 -2.51
C ALA A 38 5.18 -6.83 -1.03
N TRP A 39 5.27 -5.72 -0.29
CA TRP A 39 5.53 -5.75 1.16
C TRP A 39 4.38 -6.41 1.94
N LEU A 40 3.13 -6.11 1.59
CA LEU A 40 1.96 -6.72 2.22
C LEU A 40 1.87 -8.22 1.92
N ASN A 41 2.14 -8.61 0.67
CA ASN A 41 2.14 -10.02 0.27
C ASN A 41 3.23 -10.83 0.99
N ARG A 42 4.41 -10.26 1.24
CA ARG A 42 5.46 -10.94 2.03
C ARG A 42 4.99 -11.28 3.45
N CYS A 43 4.21 -10.41 4.08
CA CYS A 43 3.63 -10.68 5.39
C CYS A 43 2.48 -11.70 5.32
N ARG A 44 1.78 -11.80 4.18
CA ARG A 44 0.74 -12.81 3.94
C ARG A 44 1.32 -14.21 3.67
N SER A 45 2.41 -14.33 2.92
CA SER A 45 3.06 -15.64 2.68
C SER A 45 3.56 -16.30 3.97
N LEU A 46 4.05 -15.52 4.94
CA LEU A 46 4.42 -16.03 6.26
C LEU A 46 3.22 -16.58 7.07
N ALA A 47 1.99 -16.15 6.74
CA ALA A 47 0.77 -16.59 7.39
C ALA A 47 0.07 -17.73 6.62
N GLU A 48 0.29 -17.85 5.32
CA GLU A 48 -0.33 -18.86 4.47
C GLU A 48 0.21 -20.28 4.70
N GLU A 49 1.40 -20.43 5.29
CA GLU A 49 2.04 -21.73 5.27
C GLU A 49 1.35 -22.80 6.14
N TRP A 50 0.65 -22.49 7.24
CA TRP A 50 0.06 -23.60 8.04
C TRP A 50 -1.30 -23.41 8.76
N VAL A 51 -1.79 -22.23 9.18
CA VAL A 51 -3.05 -22.15 10.01
C VAL A 51 -3.84 -20.81 9.96
N ALA A 52 -3.71 -19.96 8.95
CA ALA A 52 -4.33 -18.62 9.04
C ALA A 52 -5.82 -18.56 8.63
N SER A 53 -6.70 -18.37 9.63
CA SER A 53 -8.07 -17.88 9.42
C SER A 53 -8.06 -16.49 8.74
N ILE A 54 -9.20 -16.07 8.18
CA ILE A 54 -9.35 -14.73 7.57
C ILE A 54 -8.93 -13.63 8.56
N ALA A 55 -9.37 -13.75 9.82
CA ALA A 55 -9.01 -12.83 10.90
C ALA A 55 -7.49 -12.76 11.14
N SER A 56 -6.78 -13.89 11.08
CA SER A 56 -5.32 -13.91 11.19
C SER A 56 -4.65 -13.18 10.02
N ARG A 57 -5.13 -13.39 8.78
CA ARG A 57 -4.62 -12.68 7.60
C ARG A 57 -4.84 -11.17 7.70
N GLU A 58 -6.01 -10.74 8.18
CA GLU A 58 -6.31 -9.32 8.41
C GLU A 58 -5.38 -8.71 9.47
N ALA A 59 -5.17 -9.40 10.60
CA ALA A 59 -4.23 -8.95 11.63
C ALA A 59 -2.81 -8.76 11.07
N TRP A 60 -2.34 -9.68 10.23
CA TRP A 60 -1.03 -9.56 9.56
C TRP A 60 -0.94 -8.37 8.61
N LEU A 61 -2.02 -8.05 7.87
CA LEU A 61 -2.07 -6.85 7.02
C LEU A 61 -1.96 -5.57 7.85
N VAL A 62 -2.65 -5.50 9.00
CA VAL A 62 -2.58 -4.37 9.92
C VAL A 62 -1.17 -4.21 10.50
N ILE A 63 -0.57 -5.30 11.00
CA ILE A 63 0.80 -5.28 11.54
C ILE A 63 1.82 -4.85 10.48
N ALA A 64 1.71 -5.36 9.26
CA ALA A 64 2.58 -4.97 8.14
C ALA A 64 2.47 -3.48 7.81
N SER A 65 1.26 -2.93 7.87
CA SER A 65 0.98 -1.52 7.64
C SER A 65 1.58 -0.63 8.73
N ILE A 66 1.40 -1.00 10.01
CA ILE A 66 2.00 -0.31 11.16
C ILE A 66 3.53 -0.27 11.01
N ARG A 67 4.18 -1.43 10.81
CA ARG A 67 5.64 -1.53 10.66
C ARG A 67 6.17 -0.67 9.50
N ARG A 68 5.39 -0.48 8.44
CA ARG A 68 5.77 0.37 7.30
C ARG A 68 5.65 1.85 7.65
N ILE A 69 4.56 2.26 8.28
CA ILE A 69 4.31 3.65 8.67
C ILE A 69 5.30 4.10 9.74
N THR A 70 5.53 3.31 10.79
CA THR A 70 6.50 3.61 11.85
C THR A 70 7.91 3.88 11.29
N ARG A 71 8.36 3.05 10.34
CA ARG A 71 9.67 3.25 9.68
C ARG A 71 9.73 4.49 8.79
N ARG A 72 8.59 4.96 8.27
CA ARG A 72 8.52 6.21 7.51
C ARG A 72 8.55 7.42 8.43
N ILE A 73 7.78 7.38 9.52
CA ILE A 73 7.76 8.45 10.53
C ILE A 73 9.17 8.65 11.11
N PHE A 74 9.82 7.56 11.52
CA PHE A 74 11.20 7.64 12.04
C PHE A 74 12.19 8.31 11.06
N LYS A 75 12.02 8.10 9.74
CA LYS A 75 12.86 8.73 8.72
C LYS A 75 12.53 10.20 8.44
N LEU A 76 11.35 10.66 8.84
CA LEU A 76 10.94 12.06 8.68
C LEU A 76 11.37 12.91 9.88
N GLU A 77 11.53 12.29 11.05
CA GLU A 77 11.95 12.94 12.29
C GLU A 77 13.48 13.01 12.46
N SER A 78 14.25 12.25 11.66
CA SER A 78 15.72 12.29 11.59
C SER A 78 16.22 13.25 10.52
#